data_AF-A0A8H7SLI2-F1
#
_entry.id   AF-A0A8H7SLI2-F1
#
_cell.length_a   1.000
_cell.length_b   1.000
_cell.length_c   1.000
_cell.angle_alpha   90.00
_cell.angle_beta   90.00
_cell.angle_gamma   90.00
#
_symmetry.space_group_name_H-M   'P 1'
#
loop_
_entity.id
_entity.type
_entity.pdbx_description
1 polymer ?
#
loop_
_entity_poly.entity_id
_entity_poly.type
_entity_poly.pdbx_seq_one_letter_code
_entity_poly.pdbx_strand_id
1 'polypeptide(L)'
;MIGIHFQVRDDYMNLKSDAYTENKGFCEDLTEGKFSFPIIHAIRSDLSNRQLLNIVSQKPTAIEIKKYALEIIKRAGSFTYVENFLRNKEIEAMTEIKRLGGNPLLEKYIETLGLDAGK
;
A
#
# COMPACT_ATOMS: atom_id res chain seq x y z
N MET A 1 -13.39 1.57 -9.01
CA MET A 1 -12.03 1.09 -9.28
C MET A 1 -10.97 2.11 -8.89
N ILE A 2 -11.08 3.35 -9.40
CA ILE A 2 -10.15 4.44 -9.11
C ILE A 2 -10.01 4.72 -7.60
N GLY A 3 -11.13 4.86 -6.87
CA GLY A 3 -11.07 5.09 -5.41
C GLY A 3 -10.37 3.99 -4.62
N ILE A 4 -10.50 2.72 -5.04
CA ILE A 4 -9.79 1.59 -4.41
C ILE A 4 -8.29 1.69 -4.69
N HIS A 5 -7.91 2.02 -5.92
CA HIS A 5 -6.51 2.25 -6.28
C HIS A 5 -5.88 3.35 -5.42
N PHE A 6 -6.57 4.49 -5.28
CA PHE A 6 -6.11 5.59 -4.43
C PHE A 6 -5.88 5.18 -2.98
N GLN A 7 -6.84 4.48 -2.37
CA GLN A 7 -6.72 4.06 -0.97
C GLN A 7 -5.56 3.07 -0.78
N VAL A 8 -5.44 2.09 -1.67
CA VAL A 8 -4.38 1.08 -1.60
C VAL A 8 -3.00 1.69 -1.87
N ARG A 9 -2.92 2.69 -2.75
CA ARG A 9 -1.69 3.44 -3.02
C ARG A 9 -1.28 4.27 -1.81
N ASP A 10 -2.21 4.94 -1.14
CA ASP A 10 -1.92 5.69 0.08
C ASP A 10 -1.41 4.78 1.21
N ASP A 11 -2.08 3.64 1.42
CA ASP A 11 -1.65 2.59 2.37
C ASP A 11 -0.24 2.07 2.04
N TYR A 12 0.07 1.84 0.76
CA TYR A 12 1.41 1.44 0.31
C TYR A 12 2.47 2.51 0.62
N MET A 13 2.18 3.76 0.27
CA MET A 13 3.08 4.89 0.50
C MET A 13 3.32 5.17 1.99
N ASN A 14 2.33 4.91 2.86
CA ASN A 14 2.49 5.03 4.30
C ASN A 14 3.60 4.12 4.85
N LEU A 15 3.70 2.90 4.33
CA LEU A 15 4.71 1.92 4.76
C LEU A 15 6.06 2.05 4.05
N LYS A 16 6.06 2.63 2.85
CA LYS A 16 7.28 2.91 2.06
C LYS A 16 7.96 4.23 2.45
N SER A 17 7.32 5.06 3.29
CA SER A 17 7.91 6.33 3.71
C SER A 17 9.21 6.10 4.47
N ASP A 18 10.24 6.87 4.12
CA ASP A 18 11.52 6.78 4.81
C ASP A 18 11.38 7.33 6.23
N ALA A 19 12.09 6.71 7.17
CA ALA A 19 12.09 7.13 8.57
C ALA A 19 12.60 8.57 8.79
N TYR A 20 13.29 9.13 7.78
CA TYR A 20 13.87 10.47 7.78
C TYR A 20 13.00 11.52 7.07
N THR A 21 11.80 11.16 6.61
CA THR A 21 10.88 12.12 5.98
C THR A 21 10.30 13.01 7.08
N GLU A 22 10.91 14.17 7.35
CA GLU A 22 10.66 15.05 8.50
C GLU A 22 9.20 15.53 8.68
N ASN A 23 8.33 15.33 7.68
CA ASN A 23 6.96 15.85 7.69
C ASN A 23 5.85 14.77 7.73
N LYS A 24 6.17 13.47 7.65
CA LYS A 24 5.18 12.38 7.69
C LYS A 24 5.73 11.27 8.59
N GLY A 25 5.04 10.93 9.67
CA GLY A 25 5.54 9.95 10.62
C GLY A 25 5.86 8.61 9.96
N PHE A 26 6.97 8.00 10.36
CA PHE A 26 7.39 6.70 9.84
C PHE A 26 6.34 5.63 10.15
N CYS A 27 5.79 4.98 9.11
CA CYS A 27 4.77 3.92 9.21
C CYS A 27 3.66 4.26 10.23
N GLU A 28 2.99 5.41 10.07
CA GLU A 28 1.90 5.86 10.95
C GLU A 28 0.76 4.85 11.08
N ASP A 29 0.46 4.11 10.01
CA ASP A 29 -0.55 3.04 10.04
C ASP A 29 -0.28 2.04 11.19
N LEU A 30 1.00 1.75 11.49
CA LEU A 30 1.38 0.87 12.59
C LEU A 30 1.11 1.50 13.97
N THR A 31 1.33 2.81 14.11
CA THR A 31 1.04 3.54 15.36
C THR A 31 -0.46 3.66 15.59
N GLU A 32 -1.25 3.82 14.54
CA GLU A 32 -2.71 3.86 14.65
C GLU A 32 -3.31 2.48 14.95
N GLY A 33 -2.56 1.41 14.65
CA GLY A 33 -3.04 0.03 14.65
C GLY A 33 -3.96 -0.26 13.47
N LYS A 34 -3.78 0.47 12.37
CA LYS A 34 -4.60 0.37 11.17
C LYS A 34 -4.25 -0.91 10.41
N PHE A 35 -5.27 -1.68 10.05
CA PHE A 35 -5.14 -2.83 9.18
C PHE A 35 -5.18 -2.37 7.72
N SER A 36 -4.12 -1.71 7.28
CA SER A 36 -4.01 -1.28 5.88
C SER A 36 -3.79 -2.46 4.93
N PHE A 37 -4.07 -2.25 3.64
CA PHE A 37 -4.05 -3.30 2.63
C PHE A 37 -2.78 -4.20 2.63
N PRO A 38 -1.53 -3.66 2.64
CA PRO A 38 -0.31 -4.46 2.75
C PRO A 38 -0.16 -5.22 4.08
N ILE A 39 -0.66 -4.67 5.19
CA ILE A 39 -0.63 -5.32 6.52
C ILE A 39 -1.59 -6.50 6.54
N ILE A 40 -2.80 -6.34 6.02
CA ILE A 40 -3.78 -7.43 5.92
C ILE A 40 -3.21 -8.57 5.08
N HIS A 41 -2.59 -8.27 3.93
CA HIS A 41 -1.95 -9.28 3.11
C HIS A 41 -0.88 -10.04 3.90
N ALA A 42 0.01 -9.33 4.60
CA ALA A 42 1.09 -9.95 5.38
C ALA A 42 0.59 -10.84 6.53
N ILE A 43 -0.48 -10.45 7.21
CA ILE A 43 -1.09 -11.27 8.27
C ILE A 43 -1.73 -12.53 7.68
N ARG A 44 -2.31 -12.43 6.47
CA ARG A 44 -3.03 -13.54 5.84
C ARG A 44 -2.14 -14.47 5.03
N SER A 45 -0.92 -14.06 4.67
CA SER A 45 0.04 -14.91 3.96
C SER A 45 0.57 -16.05 4.82
N ASP A 46 0.57 -15.90 6.15
CA ASP A 46 0.91 -16.95 7.10
C ASP A 46 0.06 -16.81 8.38
N LEU A 47 -1.02 -17.59 8.47
CA LEU A 47 -1.93 -17.57 9.61
C LEU A 47 -1.33 -18.20 10.89
N SER A 48 -0.22 -18.93 10.78
CA SER A 48 0.49 -19.49 11.93
C SER A 48 1.33 -18.43 12.65
N ASN A 49 1.79 -17.42 11.92
CA ASN A 49 2.61 -16.33 12.46
C ASN A 49 1.74 -15.15 12.92
N ARG A 50 1.57 -15.03 14.23
CA ARG A 50 0.80 -13.93 14.85
C ARG A 50 1.64 -12.70 15.22
N GLN A 51 2.94 -12.66 14.89
CA GLN A 51 3.84 -11.58 15.29
C GLN A 51 3.37 -10.22 14.78
N LEU A 52 3.09 -10.10 13.48
CA LEU A 52 2.64 -8.84 12.89
C LEU A 52 1.29 -8.39 13.47
N LEU A 53 0.35 -9.32 13.63
CA LEU A 53 -0.95 -9.04 14.25
C LEU A 53 -0.79 -8.47 15.67
N ASN A 54 0.09 -9.07 16.46
CA ASN A 54 0.36 -8.61 17.82
C ASN A 54 1.03 -7.24 17.83
N ILE A 55 2.00 -7.00 16.93
CA ILE A 55 2.66 -5.70 16.80
C ILE A 55 1.65 -4.61 16.45
N VAL A 56 0.82 -4.81 15.43
CA VAL A 56 -0.21 -3.82 15.02
C VAL A 56 -1.18 -3.54 16.17
N SER A 57 -1.56 -4.57 16.92
CA SER A 57 -2.48 -4.43 18.07
C SER A 57 -1.88 -3.64 19.24
N GLN A 58 -0.55 -3.60 19.36
CA GLN A 58 0.17 -2.83 20.37
C GLN A 58 0.37 -1.35 20.01
N LYS A 59 0.01 -0.93 18.79
CA LYS A 59 0.10 0.47 18.34
C LYS A 59 1.48 1.09 18.58
N PRO A 60 2.57 0.47 18.09
CA PRO A 60 3.93 0.85 18.45
C PRO A 60 4.26 2.27 17.99
N THR A 61 4.94 3.00 18.87
CA THR A 61 5.56 4.30 18.57
C THR A 61 7.06 4.17 18.28
N ALA A 62 7.71 3.15 18.86
CA ALA A 62 9.15 2.92 18.71
C ALA A 62 9.53 2.55 17.26
N ILE A 63 10.49 3.28 16.69
CA ILE A 63 10.97 3.12 15.31
C ILE A 63 11.47 1.69 15.05
N GLU A 64 12.21 1.10 15.99
CA GLU A 64 12.77 -0.26 15.82
C GLU A 64 11.68 -1.34 15.72
N ILE A 65 10.57 -1.18 16.45
CA ILE A 65 9.42 -2.11 16.34
C ILE A 65 8.75 -1.94 14.97
N LYS A 66 8.61 -0.69 14.49
CA LYS A 66 8.06 -0.41 13.16
C LYS A 66 8.93 -0.98 12.04
N LYS A 67 10.25 -0.84 12.14
CA LYS A 67 11.21 -1.46 11.20
C LYS A 67 11.07 -2.98 11.19
N TYR A 68 10.96 -3.60 12.36
CA TYR A 68 10.76 -5.04 12.46
C TYR A 68 9.44 -5.50 11.82
N ALA A 69 8.33 -4.80 12.07
CA ALA A 69 7.06 -5.06 11.40
C ALA A 69 7.16 -4.92 9.88
N LEU A 70 7.88 -3.90 9.40
CA LEU A 70 8.13 -3.67 7.98
C LEU A 70 8.90 -4.83 7.34
N GLU A 71 9.88 -5.40 8.04
CA GLU A 71 10.61 -6.59 7.57
C GLU A 71 9.72 -7.83 7.47
N ILE A 72 8.77 -8.02 8.40
CA ILE A 72 7.77 -9.09 8.28
C ILE A 72 6.90 -8.88 7.04
N ILE A 73 6.42 -7.66 6.81
CA ILE A 73 5.61 -7.29 5.64
C ILE A 73 6.38 -7.52 4.32
N LYS A 74 7.68 -7.18 4.29
CA LYS A 74 8.56 -7.46 3.14
C LYS A 74 8.71 -8.95 2.87
N ARG A 75 9.01 -9.74 3.91
CA ARG A 75 9.20 -11.20 3.80
C ARG A 75 7.93 -11.93 3.36
N ALA A 76 6.77 -11.40 3.73
CA ALA A 76 5.48 -11.87 3.25
C ALA A 76 5.21 -11.56 1.75
N GLY A 77 6.10 -10.81 1.09
CA GLY A 77 5.91 -10.42 -0.31
C GLY A 77 4.81 -9.36 -0.51
N SER A 78 4.36 -8.69 0.55
CA SER A 78 3.21 -7.79 0.49
C SER A 78 3.43 -6.61 -0.45
N PHE A 79 4.63 -6.04 -0.52
CA PHE A 79 4.87 -4.91 -1.43
C PHE A 79 4.69 -5.29 -2.89
N THR A 80 5.27 -6.40 -3.32
CA THR A 80 5.09 -6.91 -4.68
C THR A 80 3.63 -7.26 -4.96
N TYR A 81 2.92 -7.84 -3.98
CA TYR A 81 1.48 -8.11 -4.11
C TYR A 81 0.68 -6.83 -4.34
N VAL A 82 0.93 -5.78 -3.54
CA VAL A 82 0.25 -4.50 -3.66
C VAL A 82 0.59 -3.78 -4.96
N GLU A 83 1.84 -3.82 -5.40
CA GLU A 83 2.26 -3.25 -6.69
C GLU A 83 1.53 -3.90 -7.87
N ASN A 84 1.41 -5.23 -7.88
CA ASN A 84 0.66 -5.96 -8.89
C ASN A 84 -0.85 -5.66 -8.82
N PHE A 85 -1.41 -5.55 -7.62
CA PHE A 85 -2.81 -5.19 -7.43
C PHE A 85 -3.12 -3.79 -8.00
N LEU A 86 -2.25 -2.80 -7.74
CA LEU A 86 -2.40 -1.44 -8.25
C LEU A 86 -2.32 -1.40 -9.77
N ARG A 87 -1.33 -2.07 -10.38
CA ARG A 87 -1.22 -2.21 -11.84
C ARG A 87 -2.47 -2.84 -12.47
N ASN A 88 -3.01 -3.89 -11.86
CA ASN A 88 -4.25 -4.50 -12.35
C ASN A 88 -5.43 -3.52 -12.28
N LYS A 89 -5.55 -2.74 -11.20
CA LYS A 89 -6.60 -1.73 -11.07
C LYS A 89 -6.47 -0.59 -12.07
N GLU A 90 -5.25 -0.20 -12.44
CA GLU A 90 -4.97 0.76 -13.51
C GLU A 90 -5.43 0.21 -14.87
N ILE A 91 -5.07 -1.05 -15.20
CA ILE A 91 -5.48 -1.71 -16.44
C ILE A 91 -7.00 -1.82 -16.53
N GLU A 92 -7.66 -2.26 -15.44
CA GLU A 92 -9.11 -2.34 -15.39
C GLU A 92 -9.71 -0.94 -15.62
N ALA A 93 -9.19 0.11 -14.98
CA ALA A 93 -9.70 1.48 -15.12
C ALA A 93 -9.56 2.00 -16.56
N MET A 94 -8.38 1.82 -17.17
CA MET A 94 -8.15 2.20 -18.56
C MET A 94 -9.05 1.45 -19.54
N THR A 95 -9.26 0.16 -19.30
CA THR A 95 -10.15 -0.68 -20.11
C THR A 95 -11.59 -0.17 -20.03
N GLU A 96 -12.06 0.17 -18.83
CA GLU A 96 -13.41 0.65 -18.61
C GLU A 96 -13.64 2.04 -19.21
N ILE A 97 -12.66 2.95 -19.10
CA ILE A 97 -12.72 4.28 -19.73
C ILE A 97 -12.87 4.13 -21.25
N LYS A 98 -12.04 3.29 -21.87
CA LYS A 98 -12.12 3.02 -23.32
C LYS A 98 -13.45 2.39 -23.71
N ARG A 99 -13.95 1.44 -22.92
CA ARG A 99 -15.25 0.78 -23.13
C ARG A 99 -16.42 1.77 -23.12
N LEU A 100 -16.34 2.83 -22.30
CA LEU A 100 -17.37 3.86 -22.15
C LEU A 100 -17.26 5.02 -23.15
N GLY A 101 -16.41 4.90 -24.17
CA GLY A 101 -16.24 5.92 -25.22
C GLY A 101 -14.97 6.76 -25.10
N GLY A 102 -14.11 6.46 -24.14
CA GLY A 102 -12.82 7.12 -23.95
C GLY A 102 -12.92 8.50 -23.28
N ASN A 103 -11.85 8.90 -22.61
CA ASN A 103 -11.71 10.25 -22.06
C ASN A 103 -10.23 10.57 -21.91
N PRO A 104 -9.62 11.33 -22.85
CA PRO A 104 -8.18 11.59 -22.86
C PRO A 104 -7.64 12.24 -21.57
N LEU A 105 -8.44 13.08 -20.91
CA LEU A 105 -8.05 13.71 -19.65
C LEU A 105 -8.01 12.70 -18.50
N LEU A 106 -9.02 11.83 -18.43
CA LEU A 106 -9.10 10.81 -17.40
C LEU A 106 -8.05 9.71 -17.61
N GLU A 107 -7.80 9.32 -18.86
CA GLU A 107 -6.74 8.39 -19.24
C GLU A 107 -5.37 8.90 -18.77
N LYS A 108 -5.04 10.15 -19.11
CA LYS A 108 -3.81 10.80 -18.64
C LYS A 108 -3.74 10.89 -17.12
N TYR A 109 -4.87 11.14 -16.45
CA TYR A 109 -4.91 11.16 -14.99
C TYR A 109 -4.55 9.78 -14.39
N ILE A 110 -5.13 8.70 -14.91
CA ILE A 110 -4.79 7.33 -14.46
C ILE A 110 -3.31 7.02 -14.68
N GLU A 111 -2.75 7.39 -15.83
CA GLU A 111 -1.33 7.20 -16.12
C GLU A 111 -0.43 7.95 -15.11
N THR A 112 -0.79 9.19 -14.73
CA THR A 112 -0.03 9.97 -13.75
C THR A 112 -0.08 9.42 -12.32
N LEU A 113 -1.08 8.58 -12.02
CA LEU A 113 -1.22 7.95 -10.70
C LEU A 113 -0.48 6.62 -10.59
N GLY A 114 -0.06 6.08 -11.75
CA GLY A 114 0.67 4.83 -11.84
C GLY A 114 1.89 4.80 -10.94
N LEU A 115 2.24 3.63 -10.44
CA LEU A 115 3.44 3.44 -9.61
C LEU A 115 4.75 3.81 -10.33
N ASP A 116 4.72 3.84 -11.66
CA ASP A 116 5.86 4.20 -12.52
C ASP A 116 5.80 5.65 -13.03
N ALA A 117 4.84 6.47 -12.57
CA ALA A 117 4.75 7.88 -12.93
C ALA A 117 5.96 8.68 -12.40
N GLY A 118 6.82 9.13 -13.31
CA GLY A 118 8.01 9.94 -13.00
C GLY A 118 9.34 9.19 -12.93
N LYS A 119 9.41 7.95 -13.41
CA LYS A 119 10.69 7.30 -13.78
C LYS A 119 11.14 7.71 -15.18
#